data_AF-A0A0J1CTW9-F1
#
_entry.id   AF-A0A0J1CTW9-F1
#
_cell.length_a   1.000
_cell.length_b   1.000
_cell.length_c   1.000
_cell.angle_alpha   90.00
_cell.angle_beta   90.00
_cell.angle_gamma   90.00
#
_symmetry.space_group_name_H-M   'P 1'
#
loop_
_entity.id
_entity.type
_entity.pdbx_description
1 polymer ?
#
loop_
_entity_poly.entity_id
_entity_poly.type
_entity_poly.pdbx_seq_one_letter_code
_entity_poly.pdbx_strand_id
1 'polypeptide(L)'
;MQPGQSTDSLRYVTLDLASDSHARAAIEAYSDSCAAELPWLADILRTRLETLNRSVDRTQDHFAGFREDEAAPMPLTYCEQTARRLMAFACMCARAREDYSDAAWDHVMKSFDRMLVQMR
;
A
#
# COMPACT_ATOMS: atom_id res chain seq x y z
N MET A 1 7.88 -49.59 -6.01
CA MET A 1 7.21 -48.30 -6.30
C MET A 1 7.39 -47.42 -5.08
N GLN A 2 8.12 -46.32 -5.22
CA GLN A 2 8.46 -45.41 -4.12
C GLN A 2 7.83 -44.06 -4.47
N PRO A 3 6.87 -43.53 -3.69
CA PRO A 3 6.30 -42.21 -3.95
C PRO A 3 7.22 -41.19 -3.28
N GLY A 4 8.27 -40.81 -3.99
CA GLY A 4 9.04 -39.61 -3.70
C GLY A 4 8.98 -38.73 -4.95
N GLN A 5 9.10 -37.41 -4.77
CA GLN A 5 9.06 -36.36 -5.79
C GLN A 5 7.62 -35.85 -6.02
N SER A 6 7.24 -34.60 -5.72
CA SER A 6 8.02 -33.37 -5.57
C SER A 6 7.28 -32.41 -4.64
N THR A 7 7.77 -32.17 -3.42
CA THR A 7 7.45 -30.91 -2.73
C THR A 7 8.30 -29.84 -3.39
N ASP A 8 7.78 -29.33 -4.50
CA ASP A 8 8.33 -28.21 -5.23
C ASP A 8 8.61 -27.05 -4.26
N SER A 9 9.73 -26.41 -4.51
CA SER A 9 10.46 -25.42 -3.72
C SER A 9 9.64 -24.31 -3.03
N LEU A 10 8.95 -24.65 -1.94
CA LEU A 10 8.33 -23.65 -1.05
C LEU A 10 9.43 -22.87 -0.34
N ARG A 11 9.75 -21.69 -0.87
CA ARG A 11 10.63 -20.71 -0.21
C ARG A 11 9.82 -19.96 0.85
N TYR A 12 10.24 -20.09 2.10
CA TYR A 12 9.71 -19.27 3.18
C TYR A 12 10.20 -17.84 3.02
N VAL A 13 9.25 -16.90 2.94
CA VAL A 13 9.52 -15.47 2.91
C VAL A 13 9.07 -14.89 4.24
N THR A 14 10.01 -14.35 4.99
CA THR A 14 9.72 -13.63 6.24
C THR A 14 9.51 -12.16 5.91
N LEU A 15 8.38 -11.62 6.36
CA LEU A 15 8.05 -10.21 6.25
C LEU A 15 8.78 -9.42 7.35
N ASP A 16 9.62 -8.45 6.98
CA ASP A 16 10.25 -7.53 7.93
C ASP A 16 9.29 -6.38 8.29
N LEU A 17 8.45 -6.60 9.29
CA LEU A 17 7.46 -5.60 9.71
C LEU A 17 8.06 -4.34 10.34
N ALA A 18 9.33 -4.37 10.77
CA ALA A 18 9.97 -3.22 11.41
C ALA A 18 10.44 -2.20 10.36
N SER A 19 11.06 -2.68 9.29
CA SER A 19 11.73 -1.83 8.30
C SER A 19 10.94 -1.71 6.99
N ASP A 20 10.17 -2.73 6.63
CA ASP A 20 9.48 -2.78 5.34
C ASP A 20 8.03 -2.29 5.48
N SER A 21 7.71 -1.21 4.77
CA SER A 21 6.36 -0.64 4.74
C SER A 21 5.38 -1.49 3.93
N HIS A 22 5.85 -2.21 2.90
CA HIS A 22 5.01 -3.12 2.11
C HIS A 22 4.64 -4.37 2.90
N ALA A 23 5.56 -4.87 3.71
CA ALA A 23 5.30 -5.95 4.65
C ALA A 23 4.17 -5.60 5.62
N ARG A 24 4.15 -4.36 6.14
CA ARG A 24 3.05 -3.86 7.00
C ARG A 24 1.72 -3.75 6.25
N ALA A 25 1.75 -3.21 5.04
CA ALA A 25 0.56 -3.11 4.17
C ALA A 25 -0.06 -4.48 3.87
N ALA A 26 0.77 -5.49 3.62
CA ALA A 26 0.31 -6.86 3.40
C ALA A 26 -0.40 -7.45 4.63
N ILE A 27 0.12 -7.17 5.84
CA ILE A 27 -0.52 -7.60 7.09
C ILE A 27 -1.82 -6.85 7.35
N GLU A 28 -1.88 -5.55 7.04
CA GLU A 28 -3.09 -4.74 7.16
C GLU A 28 -4.21 -5.30 6.27
N ALA A 29 -3.91 -5.50 4.97
CA ALA A 29 -4.86 -6.08 4.03
C ALA A 29 -5.33 -7.49 4.43
N TYR A 30 -4.42 -8.32 4.95
CA TYR A 30 -4.79 -9.64 5.47
C TYR A 30 -5.69 -9.54 6.70
N SER A 31 -5.42 -8.61 7.62
CA SER A 31 -6.24 -8.39 8.81
C SER A 31 -7.66 -7.97 8.47
N ASP A 32 -7.82 -7.13 7.44
CA ASP A 32 -9.14 -6.72 6.95
C ASP A 32 -9.88 -7.88 6.27
N SER A 33 -9.17 -8.66 5.46
CA SER A 33 -9.73 -9.83 4.80
C SER A 33 -10.19 -10.91 5.79
N CYS A 34 -9.46 -11.12 6.89
CA CYS A 34 -9.79 -12.18 7.85
C CYS A 34 -10.71 -11.71 8.98
N ALA A 35 -11.06 -10.42 9.06
CA ALA A 35 -11.84 -9.87 10.17
C ALA A 35 -13.24 -10.50 10.31
N ALA A 36 -13.86 -10.94 9.21
CA ALA A 36 -15.17 -11.58 9.24
C ALA A 36 -15.12 -13.03 9.75
N GLU A 37 -14.05 -13.75 9.45
CA GLU A 37 -13.91 -15.18 9.79
C GLU A 37 -13.14 -15.39 11.11
N LEU A 38 -12.17 -14.53 11.38
CA LEU A 38 -11.25 -14.61 12.52
C LEU A 38 -11.06 -13.21 13.16
N PRO A 39 -12.08 -12.66 13.84
CA PRO A 39 -12.01 -11.31 14.42
C PRO A 39 -10.84 -11.15 15.41
N TRP A 40 -10.61 -12.17 16.25
CA TRP A 40 -9.54 -12.18 17.24
C TRP A 40 -8.14 -12.06 16.61
N LEU A 41 -7.94 -12.64 15.42
CA LEU A 41 -6.67 -12.59 14.72
C LEU A 41 -6.46 -11.20 14.11
N ALA A 42 -7.49 -10.67 13.47
CA ALA A 42 -7.46 -9.32 12.90
C ALA A 42 -7.09 -8.27 13.97
N ASP A 43 -7.69 -8.36 15.16
CA ASP A 43 -7.41 -7.44 16.26
C ASP A 43 -5.97 -7.53 16.78
N ILE A 44 -5.42 -8.75 16.90
CA ILE A 44 -4.01 -8.96 17.28
C ILE A 44 -3.08 -8.35 16.24
N LEU A 45 -3.34 -8.57 14.94
CA LEU A 45 -2.53 -8.05 13.86
C LEU A 45 -2.56 -6.52 13.82
N ARG A 46 -3.75 -5.91 13.98
CA ARG A 46 -3.92 -4.46 14.07
C ARG A 46 -3.18 -3.85 15.25
N THR A 47 -3.36 -4.42 16.45
CA THR A 47 -2.66 -3.96 17.67
C THR A 47 -1.12 -3.99 17.49
N ARG A 48 -0.62 -5.03 16.83
CA ARG A 48 0.81 -5.17 16.54
C ARG A 48 1.29 -4.13 15.53
N LEU A 49 0.53 -3.88 14.47
CA LEU A 49 0.82 -2.84 13.47
C LEU A 49 0.82 -1.44 14.08
N GLU A 50 -0.16 -1.11 14.93
CA GLU A 50 -0.21 0.18 15.64
C GLU A 50 1.03 0.41 16.52
N THR A 51 1.51 -0.64 17.18
CA THR A 51 2.73 -0.57 18.01
C THR A 51 3.96 -0.30 17.14
N LEU A 52 4.08 -0.97 16.00
CA LEU A 52 5.18 -0.78 15.06
C LEU A 52 5.13 0.60 14.39
N ASN A 53 3.97 1.05 13.93
CA ASN A 53 3.81 2.36 13.30
C ASN A 53 4.14 3.50 14.26
N ARG A 54 3.74 3.40 15.54
CA ARG A 54 4.15 4.37 16.57
C ARG A 54 5.66 4.45 16.79
N SER A 55 6.40 3.39 16.50
CA SER A 55 7.87 3.39 16.59
C SER A 55 8.55 4.00 15.36
N VAL A 56 7.94 3.83 14.17
CA VAL A 56 8.45 4.34 12.89
C VAL A 56 8.22 5.84 12.75
N ASP A 57 7.13 6.37 13.29
CA ASP A 57 6.75 7.80 13.23
C ASP A 57 7.84 8.73 13.82
N ARG A 58 8.71 8.24 14.71
CA ARG A 58 9.87 9.01 15.23
C ARG A 58 11.05 9.14 14.27
N THR A 59 11.07 8.34 13.21
CA THR A 59 12.22 8.23 12.28
C THR A 59 11.90 8.86 10.93
N GLN A 60 10.63 9.21 10.67
CA GLN A 60 10.14 9.56 9.35
C GLN A 60 9.83 11.06 9.19
N ASP A 61 10.76 11.93 9.60
CA ASP A 61 10.74 13.37 9.29
C ASP A 61 11.51 13.70 7.99
N HIS A 62 11.73 12.74 7.08
CA HIS A 62 12.54 12.98 5.87
C HIS A 62 11.74 13.50 4.65
N PHE A 63 10.41 13.57 4.74
CA PHE A 63 9.53 14.06 3.67
C PHE A 63 8.64 15.25 4.07
N ALA A 64 8.88 15.88 5.23
CA ALA A 64 8.15 17.03 5.77
C ALA A 64 8.39 18.37 5.00
N GLY A 65 8.55 18.29 3.68
CA GLY A 65 8.83 19.42 2.79
C GLY A 65 7.69 19.83 1.86
N PHE A 66 6.55 19.12 1.86
CA PHE A 66 5.37 19.54 1.09
C PHE A 66 4.32 20.12 2.05
N ARG A 67 4.29 21.44 2.15
CA ARG A 67 3.16 22.18 2.74
C ARG A 67 1.97 22.06 1.79
N GLU A 68 1.01 21.20 2.11
CA GLU A 68 -0.36 21.37 1.62
C GLU A 68 -1.02 22.46 2.48
N ASP A 69 -1.27 23.60 1.83
CA ASP A 69 -1.97 24.74 2.38
C ASP A 69 -3.45 24.38 2.61
N GLU A 70 -3.94 24.64 3.83
CA GLU A 70 -5.31 24.95 4.24
C GLU A 70 -6.49 24.35 3.43
N ALA A 71 -6.87 23.12 3.81
CA ALA A 71 -8.25 22.68 4.07
C ALA A 71 -8.22 21.16 4.28
N ALA A 72 -7.97 20.70 5.50
CA ALA A 72 -7.67 19.29 5.80
C ALA A 72 -8.64 18.31 5.12
N PRO A 73 -8.25 17.66 4.01
CA PRO A 73 -8.95 16.49 3.52
C PRO A 73 -8.63 15.39 4.53
N MET A 74 -9.64 14.69 5.03
CA MET A 74 -9.47 13.50 5.88
C MET A 74 -8.26 12.68 5.37
N PRO A 75 -7.29 12.33 6.24
CA PRO A 75 -6.06 11.71 5.80
C PRO A 75 -6.40 10.51 4.93
N LEU A 76 -5.90 10.54 3.70
CA LEU A 76 -6.10 9.46 2.74
C LEU A 76 -5.65 8.17 3.41
N THR A 77 -6.43 7.10 3.28
CA THR A 77 -6.02 5.81 3.83
C THR A 77 -4.67 5.40 3.22
N TYR A 78 -3.89 4.59 3.93
CA TYR A 78 -2.56 4.16 3.45
C TYR A 78 -2.60 3.53 2.04
N CYS A 79 -3.71 2.84 1.73
CA CYS A 79 -4.03 2.29 0.42
C CYS A 79 -4.17 3.37 -0.66
N GLU A 80 -4.90 4.46 -0.38
CA GLU A 80 -5.08 5.56 -1.33
C GLU A 80 -3.74 6.26 -1.62
N GLN A 81 -2.95 6.52 -0.59
CA GLN A 81 -1.66 7.20 -0.77
C GLN A 81 -0.67 6.32 -1.55
N THR A 82 -0.69 5.01 -1.32
CA THR A 82 0.07 4.03 -2.10
C THR A 82 -0.38 4.00 -3.56
N ALA A 83 -1.69 4.00 -3.82
CA ALA A 83 -2.23 3.99 -5.17
C ALA A 83 -1.87 5.28 -5.95
N ARG A 84 -1.90 6.45 -5.29
CA ARG A 84 -1.43 7.73 -5.87
C ARG A 84 0.05 7.68 -6.25
N ARG A 85 0.91 7.12 -5.38
CA ARG A 85 2.35 6.96 -5.66
C ARG A 85 2.61 6.03 -6.84
N LEU A 86 1.87 4.93 -6.94
CA LEU A 86 1.95 4.01 -8.08
C LEU A 86 1.53 4.68 -9.39
N MET A 87 0.45 5.47 -9.40
CA MET A 87 0.00 6.19 -10.59
C MET A 87 1.00 7.27 -11.01
N ALA A 88 1.57 8.02 -10.06
CA ALA A 88 2.62 8.99 -10.34
C ALA A 88 3.87 8.32 -10.95
N PHE A 89 4.27 7.16 -10.42
CA PHE A 89 5.37 6.37 -10.97
C PHE A 89 5.05 5.84 -12.37
N ALA A 90 3.85 5.30 -12.59
CA ALA A 90 3.41 4.84 -13.90
C ALA A 90 3.42 5.96 -14.95
N CYS A 91 2.98 7.17 -14.57
CA CYS A 91 3.02 8.35 -15.42
C CYS A 91 4.47 8.76 -15.76
N MET A 92 5.38 8.73 -14.78
CA MET A 92 6.81 8.97 -15.00
C MET A 92 7.39 7.99 -16.01
N CYS A 93 7.11 6.69 -15.87
CA CYS A 93 7.56 5.67 -16.80
C CYS A 93 6.94 5.82 -18.19
N ALA A 94 5.66 6.19 -18.25
CA ALA A 94 4.96 6.38 -19.52
C ALA A 94 5.53 7.58 -20.30
N ARG A 95 5.88 8.68 -19.62
CA ARG A 95 6.52 9.86 -20.24
C ARG A 95 7.84 9.55 -20.93
N ALA A 96 8.52 8.48 -20.52
CA ALA A 96 9.74 8.03 -21.16
C ALA A 96 9.50 7.27 -22.48
N ARG A 97 8.24 7.01 -22.87
CA ARG A 97 7.88 6.32 -24.11
C ARG A 97 7.44 7.31 -25.19
N GLU A 98 7.69 6.96 -26.45
CA GLU A 98 7.36 7.78 -27.62
C GLU A 98 5.86 7.90 -27.90
N ASP A 99 5.05 6.96 -27.42
CA ASP A 99 3.59 6.90 -27.57
C ASP A 99 2.83 7.61 -26.43
N TYR A 100 3.55 8.36 -25.59
CA TYR A 100 2.97 9.07 -24.46
C TYR A 100 2.03 10.21 -24.92
N SER A 101 0.84 10.24 -24.34
CA SER A 101 -0.15 11.30 -24.55
C SER A 101 -0.58 11.89 -23.21
N ASP A 102 -0.27 13.18 -23.00
CA ASP A 102 -0.70 13.92 -21.80
C ASP A 102 -2.23 13.94 -21.65
N ALA A 103 -2.96 14.06 -22.76
CA ALA A 103 -4.42 14.08 -22.73
C ALA A 103 -5.02 12.73 -22.29
N ALA A 104 -4.40 11.62 -22.69
CA ALA A 104 -4.83 10.29 -22.25
C ALA A 104 -4.55 10.08 -20.75
N TRP A 105 -3.39 10.52 -20.27
CA TRP A 105 -3.01 10.42 -18.87
C TRP A 105 -3.82 11.32 -17.94
N ASP A 106 -4.18 12.53 -18.38
CA ASP A 106 -5.10 13.42 -17.65
C ASP A 106 -6.48 12.75 -17.46
N HIS A 107 -6.96 12.03 -18.49
CA HIS A 107 -8.21 11.28 -18.38
C HIS A 107 -8.11 10.12 -17.36
N VAL A 108 -7.01 9.38 -17.36
CA VAL A 108 -6.74 8.30 -16.40
C VAL A 108 -6.72 8.85 -14.97
N MET A 109 -6.01 9.95 -14.73
CA MET A 109 -5.91 10.55 -13.39
C MET A 109 -7.26 11.06 -12.90
N LYS A 110 -8.05 11.72 -13.75
CA LYS A 110 -9.42 12.16 -13.40
C LYS A 110 -10.35 10.99 -13.07
N SER A 111 -10.25 9.89 -13.81
CA SER A 111 -11.01 8.67 -13.53
C SER A 111 -10.60 8.02 -12.21
N PHE A 112 -9.29 7.96 -11.96
CA PHE A 112 -8.70 7.44 -10.73
C PHE A 112 -9.09 8.27 -9.50
N ASP A 113 -8.98 9.60 -9.55
CA ASP A 113 -9.41 10.49 -8.47
C ASP A 113 -10.92 10.32 -8.18
N ARG A 114 -11.75 10.21 -9.22
CA ARG A 114 -13.18 9.94 -9.06
C ARG A 114 -13.42 8.61 -8.34
N MET A 115 -12.69 7.56 -8.69
CA MET A 115 -12.80 6.25 -8.05
C MET A 115 -12.39 6.31 -6.56
N LEU A 116 -11.30 7.02 -6.24
CA LEU A 116 -10.86 7.19 -4.85
C LEU A 116 -11.90 7.94 -4.01
N VAL A 117 -12.53 8.97 -4.57
CA VAL A 117 -13.62 9.70 -3.90
C VAL A 117 -14.85 8.81 -3.67
N GLN A 118 -15.13 7.84 -4.55
CA GLN A 118 -16.25 6.91 -4.39
C GLN A 118 -16.00 5.79 -3.38
N MET A 119 -14.73 5.48 -3.08
CA MET A 119 -14.35 4.46 -2.09
C MET A 119 -14.27 4.99 -0.66
N ARG A 120 -14.47 6.31 -0.47
CA ARG A 120 -14.48 7.02 0.80
C ARG A 120 -15.92 7.21 1.31
#